data_AF-A0A1F5WPT3-F1
#
_entry.id   AF-A0A1F5WPT3-F1
#
_cell.length_a   1.000
_cell.length_b   1.000
_cell.length_c   1.000
_cell.angle_alpha   90.00
_cell.angle_beta   90.00
_cell.angle_gamma   90.00
#
_symmetry.space_group_name_H-M   'P 1'
#
loop_
_entity.id
_entity.type
_entity.pdbx_description
1 polymer ?
#
loop_
_entity_poly.entity_id
_entity_poly.type
_entity_poly.pdbx_seq_one_letter_code
_entity_poly.pdbx_strand_id
1 'polypeptide(L)'
;MKLSEKTISDLDEKFQKVLKTPAGYDFYVAIHDFIEHIESNASLTRHLSIQAKSNQELRIFAKYNNLKQIYQGLEDTNIVTKADLGHARYMVLVELNKIRNNDLSESNSFWKKRELFRKLSGEIYERLNPNPV
;
A
#
# COMPACT_ATOMS: atom_id res chain seq x y z
N MET A 1 -8.52 -19.05 -11.18
CA MET A 1 -7.85 -18.54 -12.41
C MET A 1 -6.39 -18.32 -12.05
N LYS A 2 -5.44 -18.90 -12.78
CA LYS A 2 -4.01 -18.75 -12.50
C LYS A 2 -3.56 -17.33 -12.90
N LEU A 3 -2.72 -16.68 -12.10
CA LEU A 3 -2.11 -15.41 -12.49
C LEU A 3 -1.14 -15.63 -13.66
N SER A 4 -1.02 -14.63 -14.54
CA SER A 4 -0.05 -14.69 -15.64
C SER A 4 1.37 -14.48 -15.10
N GLU A 5 2.38 -15.07 -15.75
CA GLU A 5 3.78 -14.88 -15.36
C GLU A 5 4.20 -13.41 -15.38
N LYS A 6 3.71 -12.64 -16.36
CA LYS A 6 3.93 -11.20 -16.44
C LYS A 6 3.34 -10.48 -15.23
N THR A 7 2.09 -10.78 -14.86
CA THR A 7 1.44 -10.17 -13.67
C THR A 7 2.22 -10.47 -12.39
N ILE A 8 2.77 -11.68 -12.25
CA ILE A 8 3.58 -12.06 -11.09
C ILE A 8 4.93 -11.32 -11.10
N SER A 9 5.60 -11.24 -12.25
CA SER A 9 6.87 -10.53 -12.41
C SER A 9 6.73 -9.04 -12.11
N ASP A 10 5.69 -8.39 -12.65
CA ASP A 10 5.41 -6.97 -12.43
C ASP A 10 5.09 -6.71 -10.94
N LEU A 11 4.30 -7.59 -10.31
CA LEU A 11 4.01 -7.53 -8.87
C LEU A 11 5.29 -7.67 -8.02
N ASP A 12 6.17 -8.60 -8.37
CA ASP A 12 7.46 -8.78 -7.70
C ASP A 12 8.33 -7.53 -7.82
N GLU A 13 8.45 -6.94 -9.02
CA GLU A 13 9.22 -5.71 -9.22
C GLU A 13 8.74 -4.58 -8.30
N LYS A 14 7.42 -4.36 -8.23
CA LYS A 14 6.83 -3.32 -7.36
C LYS A 14 7.05 -3.64 -5.88
N PHE A 15 6.90 -4.90 -5.48
CA PHE A 15 7.16 -5.30 -4.10
C PHE A 15 8.64 -5.14 -3.70
N GLN A 16 9.56 -5.55 -4.56
CA GLN A 16 11.00 -5.37 -4.34
C GLN A 16 11.37 -3.89 -4.22
N LYS A 17 10.70 -3.00 -4.97
CA LYS A 17 10.85 -1.56 -4.81
C LYS A 17 10.45 -1.10 -3.40
N VAL A 18 9.34 -1.57 -2.85
CA VAL A 18 8.93 -1.27 -1.46
C VAL A 18 9.97 -1.71 -0.43
N LEU A 19 10.56 -2.89 -0.60
CA LEU A 19 11.57 -3.42 0.32
C LEU A 19 12.88 -2.63 0.28
N LYS A 20 13.35 -2.28 -0.92
CA LYS A 20 14.64 -1.62 -1.14
C LYS A 20 14.61 -0.12 -0.87
N THR A 21 13.44 0.51 -0.94
CA THR A 21 13.32 1.95 -0.76
C THR A 21 13.55 2.32 0.71
N PRO A 22 14.55 3.18 1.02
CA PRO A 22 14.77 3.67 2.37
C PRO A 22 13.55 4.40 2.91
N ALA A 23 13.45 4.43 4.23
CA ALA A 23 12.40 5.17 4.91
C ALA A 23 12.46 6.66 4.52
N GLY A 24 11.41 7.15 3.86
CA GLY A 24 11.27 8.54 3.40
C GLY A 24 9.99 8.71 2.61
N TYR A 25 9.78 9.86 1.97
CA TYR A 25 8.60 10.08 1.14
C TYR A 25 8.51 9.05 -0.02
N ASP A 26 9.65 8.75 -0.66
CA ASP A 26 9.74 7.79 -1.76
C ASP A 26 9.30 6.37 -1.36
N PHE A 27 9.42 5.99 -0.08
CA PHE A 27 8.89 4.72 0.41
C PHE A 27 7.36 4.65 0.30
N TYR A 28 6.67 5.75 0.61
CA TYR A 28 5.21 5.81 0.45
C TYR A 28 4.81 5.84 -1.02
N VAL A 29 5.62 6.46 -1.88
CA VAL A 29 5.44 6.38 -3.34
C VAL A 29 5.61 4.94 -3.84
N ALA A 30 6.61 4.20 -3.33
CA ALA A 30 6.76 2.78 -3.67
C ALA A 30 5.56 1.94 -3.22
N ILE A 31 4.99 2.22 -2.04
CA ILE A 31 3.74 1.57 -1.59
C ILE A 31 2.58 1.93 -2.52
N HIS A 32 2.46 3.20 -2.92
CA HIS A 32 1.45 3.64 -3.87
C HIS A 32 1.52 2.83 -5.17
N ASP A 33 2.70 2.77 -5.82
CA ASP A 33 2.89 2.04 -7.07
C ASP A 33 2.53 0.55 -6.94
N PHE A 34 2.85 -0.05 -5.78
CA PHE A 34 2.52 -1.44 -5.47
C PHE A 34 1.00 -1.66 -5.37
N ILE A 35 0.29 -0.78 -4.66
CA ILE A 35 -1.17 -0.85 -4.53
C ILE A 35 -1.86 -0.52 -5.85
N GLU A 36 -1.39 0.47 -6.59
CA GLU A 36 -1.90 0.83 -7.92
C GLU A 36 -1.82 -0.36 -8.88
N HIS A 37 -0.70 -1.10 -8.88
CA HIS A 37 -0.57 -2.30 -9.71
C HIS A 37 -1.60 -3.39 -9.35
N ILE A 38 -1.92 -3.54 -8.06
CA ILE A 38 -2.93 -4.49 -7.58
C ILE A 38 -4.35 -4.05 -7.97
N GLU A 39 -4.68 -2.76 -7.83
CA GLU A 39 -6.00 -2.21 -8.16
C GLU A 39 -6.25 -2.18 -9.68
N SER A 40 -5.20 -1.96 -10.48
CA SER A 40 -5.28 -1.96 -11.95
C SER A 40 -5.34 -3.37 -12.56
N ASN A 41 -5.03 -4.43 -11.80
CA ASN A 41 -5.11 -5.82 -12.24
C ASN A 41 -6.29 -6.55 -11.61
N ALA A 42 -7.40 -6.66 -12.36
CA ALA A 42 -8.61 -7.34 -11.91
C ALA A 42 -8.38 -8.78 -11.39
N SER A 43 -7.39 -9.50 -11.93
CA SER A 43 -7.02 -10.84 -11.44
C SER A 43 -6.41 -10.81 -10.04
N LEU A 44 -5.56 -9.83 -9.73
CA LEU A 44 -4.96 -9.65 -8.40
C LEU A 44 -6.01 -9.22 -7.39
N THR A 45 -6.83 -8.22 -7.74
CA THR A 45 -7.95 -7.77 -6.89
C THR A 45 -8.91 -8.92 -6.57
N ARG A 46 -9.22 -9.74 -7.57
CA ARG A 46 -10.08 -10.91 -7.40
C ARG A 46 -9.40 -11.98 -6.53
N HIS A 47 -8.11 -12.24 -6.68
CA HIS A 47 -7.37 -13.19 -5.82
C HIS A 47 -7.38 -12.77 -4.35
N LEU A 48 -7.12 -11.49 -4.08
CA LEU A 48 -7.25 -10.89 -2.76
C LEU A 48 -8.66 -11.08 -2.16
N SER A 49 -9.70 -11.03 -3.01
CA SER A 49 -11.10 -11.09 -2.58
C SER A 49 -11.67 -12.51 -2.45
N ILE A 50 -11.25 -13.45 -3.31
CA ILE A 50 -11.82 -14.81 -3.38
C ILE A 50 -11.48 -15.65 -2.15
N GLN A 51 -10.30 -15.43 -1.60
CA GLN A 51 -9.81 -16.18 -0.46
C GLN A 51 -10.11 -15.35 0.81
N ALA A 52 -11.40 -15.13 1.11
CA ALA A 52 -11.90 -14.33 2.23
C ALA A 52 -12.97 -15.04 3.09
N LYS A 53 -12.97 -16.37 3.10
CA LYS A 53 -13.91 -17.25 3.81
C LYS A 53 -13.55 -17.55 5.28
N SER A 54 -12.43 -17.04 5.81
CA SER A 54 -11.97 -17.28 7.19
C SER A 54 -11.56 -16.01 7.93
N ASN A 55 -11.56 -16.06 9.28
CA ASN A 55 -11.17 -14.94 10.14
C ASN A 55 -9.76 -14.40 9.86
N GLN A 56 -8.85 -15.24 9.34
CA GLN A 56 -7.49 -14.83 8.97
C GLN A 56 -7.49 -13.91 7.73
N GLU A 57 -8.48 -14.05 6.86
CA GLU A 57 -8.56 -13.32 5.60
C GLU A 57 -9.26 -11.96 5.78
N LEU A 58 -10.20 -11.85 6.72
CA LEU A 58 -10.69 -10.54 7.21
C LEU A 58 -9.53 -9.66 7.74
N ARG A 59 -8.51 -10.28 8.34
CA ARG A 59 -7.30 -9.58 8.78
C ARG A 59 -6.44 -9.12 7.60
N ILE A 60 -6.38 -9.89 6.50
CA ILE A 60 -5.67 -9.46 5.28
C ILE A 60 -6.35 -8.27 4.63
N PHE A 61 -7.68 -8.28 4.51
CA PHE A 61 -8.40 -7.13 3.94
C PHE A 61 -8.20 -5.86 4.76
N ALA A 62 -8.24 -5.96 6.10
CA ALA A 62 -7.95 -4.84 6.98
C ALA A 62 -6.51 -4.32 6.80
N LYS A 63 -5.52 -5.21 6.63
CA LYS A 63 -4.12 -4.84 6.36
C LYS A 63 -3.97 -4.16 5.00
N TYR A 64 -4.63 -4.69 3.97
CA TYR A 64 -4.68 -4.08 2.65
C TYR A 64 -5.26 -2.66 2.70
N ASN A 65 -6.35 -2.46 3.43
CA ASN A 65 -6.96 -1.13 3.61
C ASN A 65 -6.02 -0.13 4.28
N ASN A 66 -5.13 -0.57 5.19
CA ASN A 66 -4.12 0.32 5.76
C ASN A 66 -3.14 0.83 4.69
N LEU A 67 -2.72 -0.03 3.76
CA LEU A 67 -1.87 0.39 2.63
C LEU A 67 -2.65 1.23 1.61
N LYS A 68 -3.93 0.91 1.38
CA LYS A 68 -4.80 1.66 0.48
C LYS A 68 -5.02 3.11 0.93
N GLN A 69 -4.98 3.38 2.23
CA GLN A 69 -5.02 4.76 2.73
C GLN A 69 -3.80 5.58 2.28
N ILE A 70 -2.60 4.98 2.21
CA ILE A 70 -1.39 5.65 1.69
C ILE A 70 -1.58 5.98 0.20
N TYR A 71 -2.07 5.00 -0.57
CA TYR A 71 -2.39 5.18 -1.98
C TYR A 71 -3.36 6.35 -2.19
N GLN A 72 -4.51 6.34 -1.50
CA GLN A 72 -5.50 7.42 -1.59
C GLN A 72 -4.96 8.78 -1.16
N GLY A 73 -4.16 8.81 -0.08
CA GLY A 73 -3.57 10.05 0.41
C GLY A 73 -2.56 10.66 -0.56
N LEU A 74 -1.78 9.83 -1.26
CA LEU A 74 -0.86 10.32 -2.31
C LEU A 74 -1.62 10.84 -3.53
N GLU A 75 -2.68 10.16 -3.96
CA GLU A 75 -3.57 10.69 -5.01
C GLU A 75 -4.12 12.08 -4.64
N ASP A 76 -4.50 12.27 -3.37
CA ASP A 76 -4.99 13.57 -2.88
C ASP A 76 -3.92 14.65 -2.80
N THR A 77 -2.64 14.29 -2.59
CA THR A 77 -1.54 15.28 -2.60
C THR A 77 -1.41 15.98 -3.94
N ASN A 78 -1.85 15.33 -5.02
CA ASN A 78 -1.71 15.81 -6.40
C ASN A 78 -2.98 16.52 -6.91
N ILE A 79 -4.09 16.48 -6.16
CA ILE A 79 -5.37 17.07 -6.56
C ILE A 79 -5.69 18.27 -5.67
N VAL A 80 -5.85 19.46 -6.28
CA VAL A 80 -6.42 20.63 -5.58
C VAL A 80 -7.93 20.42 -5.45
N THR A 81 -8.35 19.59 -4.50
CA THR A 81 -9.77 19.35 -4.23
C THR A 81 -10.28 20.24 -3.11
N LYS A 82 -11.39 20.95 -3.35
CA LYS A 82 -12.14 21.69 -2.33
C LYS A 82 -13.18 20.81 -1.61
N ALA A 83 -13.26 19.52 -1.97
CA ALA A 83 -14.20 18.60 -1.36
C ALA A 83 -13.73 18.17 0.04
N ASP A 84 -14.66 17.96 0.95
CA ASP A 84 -14.37 17.35 2.25
C ASP A 84 -13.91 15.91 2.03
N LEU A 85 -12.63 15.65 2.33
CA LEU A 85 -12.01 14.34 2.24
C LEU A 85 -12.43 13.40 3.39
N GLY A 86 -13.06 13.96 4.43
CA GLY A 86 -13.29 13.31 5.71
C GLY A 86 -12.03 13.28 6.58
N HIS A 87 -12.22 13.23 7.89
CA HIS A 87 -11.13 13.36 8.88
C HIS A 87 -9.98 12.36 8.66
N ALA A 88 -10.29 11.08 8.41
CA ALA A 88 -9.27 10.05 8.26
C ALA A 88 -8.36 10.31 7.05
N ARG A 89 -8.94 10.60 5.88
CA ARG A 89 -8.20 10.83 4.63
C ARG A 89 -7.40 12.13 4.67
N TYR A 90 -7.96 13.17 5.29
CA TYR A 90 -7.25 14.42 5.55
C TYR A 90 -6.03 14.23 6.46
N MET A 91 -6.16 13.44 7.54
CA MET A 91 -5.03 13.17 8.43
C MET A 91 -3.89 12.45 7.71
N VAL A 92 -4.20 11.50 6.83
CA VAL A 92 -3.18 10.83 6.00
C VAL A 92 -2.44 11.82 5.10
N LEU A 93 -3.18 12.71 4.42
CA LEU A 93 -2.61 13.76 3.58
C LEU A 93 -1.65 14.67 4.36
N VAL A 94 -2.04 15.09 5.57
CA VAL A 94 -1.20 15.91 6.44
C VAL A 94 0.10 15.19 6.81
N GLU A 95 0.02 13.92 7.20
CA GLU A 95 1.18 13.14 7.60
C GLU A 95 2.14 12.89 6.43
N LEU A 96 1.63 12.63 5.23
CA LEU A 96 2.43 12.48 4.02
C LEU A 96 3.12 13.79 3.62
N ASN A 97 2.43 14.93 3.72
CA ASN A 97 3.01 16.24 3.43
C ASN A 97 4.12 16.62 4.42
N LYS A 98 3.99 16.26 5.70
CA LYS A 98 5.08 16.42 6.68
C LYS A 98 6.32 15.62 6.26
N ILE A 99 6.14 14.35 5.90
CA ILE A 99 7.24 13.49 5.44
C ILE A 99 7.88 14.05 4.17
N ARG A 100 7.07 14.53 3.21
CA ARG A 100 7.55 15.21 2.00
C ARG A 100 8.43 16.42 2.31
N ASN A 101 8.12 17.13 3.40
CA ASN A 101 8.88 18.29 3.88
C ASN A 101 10.00 17.90 4.88
N ASN A 102 10.43 16.64 4.88
CA ASN A 102 11.48 16.09 5.75
C ASN A 102 11.17 16.11 7.26
N ASP A 103 9.90 16.26 7.67
CA ASP A 103 9.49 16.01 9.05
C ASP A 103 9.29 14.50 9.27
N LEU A 104 10.42 13.85 9.58
CA LEU A 104 10.54 12.43 9.89
C LEU A 104 10.62 12.21 11.42
N SER A 105 9.88 13.02 12.19
CA SER A 105 9.89 12.95 13.64
C SER A 105 9.02 11.81 14.19
N GLU A 106 9.24 11.45 15.45
CA GLU A 106 8.40 10.48 16.19
C GLU A 106 6.95 10.97 16.39
N SER A 107 6.69 12.26 16.14
CA SER A 107 5.33 12.81 16.14
C SER A 107 4.55 12.44 14.88
N ASN A 108 5.25 12.07 13.80
CA ASN A 108 4.64 11.57 12.58
C ASN A 108 4.32 10.07 12.71
N SER A 109 3.03 9.77 12.75
CA SER A 109 2.51 8.42 12.94
C SER A 109 2.84 7.50 11.77
N PHE A 110 2.93 8.03 10.54
CA PHE A 110 3.26 7.26 9.35
C PHE A 110 4.73 6.86 9.36
N TRP A 111 5.61 7.80 9.72
CA TRP A 111 7.03 7.54 9.89
C TRP A 111 7.29 6.43 10.91
N LYS A 112 6.60 6.48 12.06
CA LYS A 112 6.67 5.46 13.10
C LYS A 112 6.18 4.09 12.63
N LYS A 113 5.18 4.07 11.74
CA LYS A 113 4.57 2.85 11.19
C LYS A 113 5.24 2.33 9.91
N ARG A 114 6.32 2.94 9.44
CA ARG A 114 7.00 2.52 8.19
C ARG A 114 7.34 1.02 8.12
N GLU A 115 7.86 0.46 9.22
CA GLU A 115 8.21 -0.96 9.28
C GLU A 115 6.97 -1.85 9.30
N LEU A 116 5.89 -1.37 9.94
CA LEU A 116 4.59 -2.02 9.85
C LEU A 116 4.11 -2.03 8.40
N PHE A 117 4.15 -0.90 7.68
CA PHE A 117 3.73 -0.85 6.28
C PHE A 117 4.58 -1.74 5.37
N ARG A 118 5.89 -1.81 5.59
CA ARG A 118 6.77 -2.75 4.87
C ARG A 118 6.35 -4.20 5.12
N LYS A 119 6.10 -4.55 6.39
CA LYS A 119 5.60 -5.87 6.77
C LYS A 119 4.25 -6.19 6.13
N LEU A 120 3.30 -5.25 6.17
CA LEU A 120 1.98 -5.43 5.56
C LEU A 120 2.12 -5.67 4.05
N SER A 121 3.01 -4.94 3.38
CA SER A 121 3.26 -5.14 1.93
C SER A 121 3.74 -6.56 1.64
N GLY A 122 4.61 -7.11 2.50
CA GLY A 122 5.06 -8.51 2.40
C GLY A 122 3.93 -9.51 2.58
N GLU A 123 3.09 -9.32 3.59
CA GLU A 123 1.94 -10.22 3.83
C GLU A 123 0.90 -10.17 2.69
N ILE A 124 0.71 -9.00 2.06
CA ILE A 124 -0.14 -8.87 0.87
C ILE A 124 0.52 -9.53 -0.35
N TYR A 125 1.83 -9.35 -0.52
CA TYR A 125 2.57 -9.98 -1.61
C TYR A 125 2.54 -11.51 -1.51
N GLU A 126 2.87 -12.09 -0.36
CA GLU A 126 2.81 -13.54 -0.11
C GLU A 126 1.42 -14.10 -0.36
N ARG A 127 0.38 -13.32 -0.08
CA ARG A 127 -0.99 -13.70 -0.35
C ARG A 127 -1.29 -13.75 -1.86
N LEU A 128 -0.77 -12.80 -2.61
CA LEU A 128 -1.00 -12.67 -4.05
C LEU A 128 -0.10 -13.59 -4.88
N ASN A 129 1.09 -13.93 -4.37
CA ASN A 129 2.03 -14.84 -5.00
C ASN A 129 1.99 -16.22 -4.29
N PRO A 130 1.28 -17.22 -4.84
CA PRO A 130 1.16 -18.54 -4.22
C PRO A 130 2.45 -19.36 -4.18
N ASN A 131 3.53 -18.91 -4.85
CA ASN A 131 4.84 -19.55 -4.83
C ASN A 131 5.92 -18.50 -4.50
N PRO A 132 6.15 -18.18 -3.22
CA PRO A 132 7.41 -17.55 -2.84
C PRO A 132 8.52 -18.58 -3.11
N VAL A 133 9.53 -18.18 -3.88
CA VAL A 133 10.74 -18.98 -4.09
C VAL A 133 11.42 -19.24 -2.75
#